data_AF-A0A365H0L4-F1
#
_entry.id   AF-A0A365H0L4-F1
#
_cell.length_a   1.000
_cell.length_b   1.000
_cell.length_c   1.000
_cell.angle_alpha   90.00
_cell.angle_beta   90.00
_cell.angle_gamma   90.00
#
_symmetry.space_group_name_H-M   'P 1'
#
loop_
_entity.id
_entity.type
_entity.pdbx_description
1 polymer ?
#
loop_
_entity_poly.entity_id
_entity_poly.type
_entity_poly.pdbx_seq_one_letter_code
_entity_poly.pdbx_strand_id
1 'polypeptide(L)'
;MAAETKGHKTRSSRRPGRRQAQTLGFSVQAEDRPTLDELVEYFGDGNRSAYLRATYRVMKSIMIAEQLRELQAYGQQRTAELGIEPADVPDRVREFLKGKDGS
;
A
#
# COMPACT_ATOMS: atom_id res chain seq x y z
N MET A 1 13.31 -33.13 -54.92
CA MET A 1 14.33 -32.80 -53.88
C MET A 1 14.06 -31.35 -53.50
N ALA A 2 13.28 -31.09 -52.44
CA ALA A 2 13.71 -30.88 -51.04
C ALA A 2 14.68 -29.68 -50.91
N ALA A 3 14.47 -28.65 -50.08
CA ALA A 3 13.69 -28.59 -48.85
C ALA A 3 13.22 -27.15 -48.52
N GLU A 4 12.05 -27.08 -47.87
CA GLU A 4 11.52 -25.94 -47.13
C GLU A 4 12.51 -25.46 -46.06
N THR A 5 12.74 -24.15 -45.99
CA THR A 5 13.41 -23.52 -44.86
C THR A 5 12.37 -23.01 -43.86
N LYS A 6 12.36 -23.68 -42.71
CA LYS A 6 11.46 -23.49 -41.56
C LYS A 6 11.46 -22.05 -41.06
N GLY A 7 10.25 -21.51 -40.90
CA GLY A 7 9.99 -20.28 -40.15
C GLY A 7 10.46 -20.41 -38.70
N HIS A 8 11.45 -19.61 -38.33
CA HIS A 8 11.85 -19.45 -36.93
C HIS A 8 10.92 -18.41 -36.29
N LYS A 9 9.82 -18.90 -35.71
CA LYS A 9 8.92 -18.10 -34.87
C LYS A 9 9.70 -17.74 -33.59
N THR A 10 10.38 -16.61 -33.60
CA THR A 10 11.00 -16.03 -32.40
C THR A 10 9.92 -15.88 -31.35
N ARG A 11 9.94 -16.77 -30.35
CA ARG A 11 9.10 -16.68 -29.15
C ARG A 11 9.43 -15.33 -28.52
N SER A 12 8.52 -14.36 -28.70
CA SER A 12 8.56 -13.08 -28.02
C SER A 12 8.70 -13.39 -26.54
N SER A 13 9.91 -13.19 -26.03
CA SER A 13 10.18 -13.22 -24.61
C SER A 13 9.32 -12.10 -24.04
N ARG A 14 8.24 -12.46 -23.34
CA ARG A 14 7.49 -11.52 -22.51
C ARG A 14 8.47 -11.02 -21.45
N ARG A 15 9.19 -9.95 -21.78
CA ARG A 15 9.93 -9.16 -20.79
C ARG A 15 8.88 -8.73 -19.77
N PRO A 16 9.06 -9.01 -18.46
CA PRO A 16 8.21 -8.41 -17.45
C PRO A 16 8.26 -6.90 -17.69
N GLY A 17 7.08 -6.29 -17.88
CA GLY A 17 6.98 -4.90 -18.27
C GLY A 17 7.85 -4.05 -17.34
N ARG A 18 8.87 -3.39 -17.91
CA ARG A 18 9.70 -2.44 -17.16
C ARG A 18 8.73 -1.47 -16.48
N ARG A 19 8.73 -1.43 -15.15
CA ARG A 19 8.07 -0.36 -14.40
C ARG A 19 8.81 0.93 -14.74
N GLN A 20 8.37 1.60 -15.79
CA GLN A 20 8.90 2.90 -16.17
C GLN A 20 8.45 3.89 -15.09
N ALA A 21 9.41 4.66 -14.56
CA ALA A 21 9.06 5.79 -13.71
C ALA A 21 8.22 6.75 -14.56
N GLN A 22 7.01 7.06 -14.09
CA GLN A 22 6.20 8.11 -14.70
C GLN A 22 6.57 9.43 -14.05
N THR A 23 6.85 10.43 -14.88
CA THR A 23 7.10 11.79 -14.42
C THR A 23 5.77 12.43 -14.06
N LEU A 24 5.63 12.85 -12.80
CA LEU A 24 4.47 13.57 -12.29
C LEU A 24 4.88 15.01 -11.98
N GLY A 25 4.23 15.98 -12.63
CA GLY A 25 4.40 17.39 -12.34
C GLY A 25 3.42 17.85 -11.26
N PHE A 26 3.89 18.61 -10.28
CA PHE A 26 3.06 19.23 -9.25
C PHE A 26 3.13 20.75 -9.38
N SER A 27 1.98 21.40 -9.25
CA SER A 27 1.91 22.84 -9.02
C SER A 27 2.20 23.12 -7.55
N VAL A 28 3.04 24.10 -7.28
CA VAL A 28 3.43 24.54 -5.94
C VAL A 28 3.26 26.04 -5.91
N GLN A 29 2.77 26.59 -4.80
CA GLN A 29 2.68 28.04 -4.64
C GLN A 29 4.09 28.64 -4.65
N ALA A 30 4.22 29.88 -5.13
CA ALA A 30 5.54 30.51 -5.26
C ALA A 30 6.22 30.64 -3.90
N GLU A 31 5.43 30.89 -2.85
CA GLU A 31 5.87 31.08 -1.48
C GLU A 31 6.40 29.78 -0.84
N ASP A 32 5.88 28.63 -1.26
CA ASP A 32 6.29 27.32 -0.73
C ASP A 32 7.55 26.78 -1.42
N ARG A 33 7.96 27.41 -2.54
CA ARG A 33 9.06 26.89 -3.36
C ARG A 33 10.41 26.86 -2.62
N PRO A 34 10.83 27.90 -1.87
CA PRO A 34 12.09 27.87 -1.14
C PRO A 34 12.14 26.73 -0.12
N THR A 35 11.05 26.55 0.66
CA THR A 35 10.92 25.48 1.64
C THR A 35 10.99 24.10 0.97
N LEU A 36 10.29 23.91 -0.15
CA LEU A 36 10.34 22.65 -0.88
C LEU A 36 11.76 22.35 -1.39
N ASP A 37 12.46 23.34 -1.94
CA ASP A 37 13.81 23.13 -2.45
C ASP A 37 14.78 22.80 -1.29
N GLU A 38 14.65 23.42 -0.11
CA GLU A 38 15.42 23.06 1.10
C GLU A 38 15.15 21.62 1.55
N LEU A 39 13.88 21.21 1.61
CA LEU A 39 13.50 19.85 2.01
C LEU A 39 13.98 18.80 1.00
N VAL A 40 13.95 19.13 -0.29
CA VAL A 40 14.46 18.25 -1.35
C VAL A 40 15.98 18.12 -1.24
N GLU A 41 16.69 19.19 -0.94
CA GLU A 41 18.14 19.13 -0.72
C GLU A 41 18.46 18.25 0.48
N TYR A 42 17.85 18.54 1.63
CA TYR A 42 18.18 17.88 2.89
C TYR A 42 17.73 16.41 2.96
N PHE A 43 16.48 16.12 2.60
CA PHE A 43 15.90 14.77 2.72
C PHE A 43 15.97 13.97 1.42
N GLY A 44 16.11 14.65 0.29
CA GLY A 44 16.10 14.04 -1.04
C GLY A 44 17.44 14.01 -1.73
N ASP A 45 18.51 14.56 -1.13
CA ASP A 45 19.83 14.69 -1.78
C ASP A 45 19.72 15.40 -3.13
N GLY A 46 18.96 16.51 -3.15
CA GLY A 46 18.63 17.30 -4.35
C GLY A 46 17.62 16.63 -5.30
N ASN A 47 17.19 15.39 -5.04
CA ASN A 47 16.30 14.63 -5.92
C ASN A 47 14.84 14.68 -5.46
N ARG A 48 14.02 15.46 -6.17
CA ARG A 48 12.56 15.59 -5.89
C ARG A 48 11.82 14.27 -5.86
N SER A 49 12.19 13.31 -6.71
CA SER A 49 11.57 11.98 -6.71
C SER A 49 12.02 11.13 -5.53
N ALA A 50 13.26 11.29 -5.05
CA ALA A 50 13.73 10.62 -3.83
C ALA A 50 13.03 11.18 -2.60
N TYR A 51 12.96 12.52 -2.49
CA TYR A 51 12.20 13.22 -1.47
C TYR A 51 10.75 12.75 -1.43
N LEU A 52 10.03 12.83 -2.56
CA LEU A 52 8.63 12.41 -2.63
C LEU A 52 8.45 10.93 -2.24
N ARG A 53 9.39 10.06 -2.63
CA ARG A 53 9.37 8.64 -2.26
C ARG A 53 9.50 8.40 -0.76
N ALA A 54 10.35 9.17 -0.09
CA ALA A 54 10.47 9.12 1.36
C ALA A 54 9.18 9.65 2.01
N THR A 55 8.70 10.81 1.57
CA THR A 55 7.54 11.48 2.15
C THR A 55 6.27 10.64 2.08
N TYR A 56 5.92 10.05 0.93
CA TYR A 56 4.67 9.27 0.86
C TYR A 56 4.72 8.00 1.72
N ARG A 57 5.90 7.42 1.97
CA ARG A 57 6.02 6.26 2.87
C ARG A 57 5.65 6.67 4.29
N VAL A 58 6.17 7.79 4.77
CA VAL A 58 5.85 8.35 6.09
C VAL A 58 4.36 8.68 6.17
N MET A 59 3.82 9.43 5.20
CA MET A 59 2.41 9.78 5.18
C MET A 59 1.49 8.57 5.13
N LYS A 60 1.84 7.52 4.36
CA LYS A 60 1.08 6.27 4.32
C LYS A 60 1.11 5.54 5.66
N SER A 61 2.24 5.52 6.35
CA SER A 61 2.35 4.93 7.69
C SER A 61 1.49 5.67 8.70
N ILE A 62 1.47 7.00 8.67
CA ILE A 62 0.59 7.83 9.53
C ILE A 62 -0.88 7.49 9.26
N MET A 63 -1.29 7.51 7.99
CA MET A 63 -2.67 7.20 7.59
C MET A 63 -3.11 5.80 8.04
N ILE A 64 -2.25 4.78 7.88
CA ILE A 64 -2.56 3.42 8.35
C ILE A 64 -2.69 3.39 9.88
N ALA A 65 -1.80 4.08 10.60
CA ALA A 65 -1.86 4.12 12.06
C ALA A 65 -3.15 4.79 12.57
N GLU A 66 -3.63 5.84 11.88
CA GLU A 66 -4.92 6.47 12.16
C GLU A 66 -6.09 5.50 11.93
N GLN A 67 -6.13 4.87 10.76
CA GLN A 67 -7.16 3.88 10.43
C GLN A 67 -7.21 2.71 11.43
N LEU A 68 -6.05 2.24 11.89
CA LEU A 68 -5.97 1.17 12.89
C LEU A 68 -6.50 1.63 14.25
N ARG A 69 -6.20 2.86 14.68
CA ARG A 69 -6.73 3.42 15.93
C ARG A 69 -8.25 3.54 15.89
N GLU A 70 -8.79 4.03 14.78
CA GLU A 70 -10.24 4.13 14.58
C GLU A 70 -10.91 2.75 14.63
N LEU A 71 -10.32 1.76 13.93
CA LEU A 71 -10.84 0.39 13.93
C LEU A 71 -10.80 -0.25 15.32
N GLN A 72 -9.71 -0.02 16.08
CA GLN A 72 -9.60 -0.50 17.46
C GLN A 72 -10.64 0.14 18.36
N ALA A 73 -10.85 1.45 18.27
CA ALA A 73 -11.87 2.16 19.05
C ALA A 73 -13.28 1.64 18.76
N TYR A 74 -13.60 1.45 17.47
CA TYR A 74 -14.87 0.84 17.06
C TYR A 74 -15.05 -0.57 17.62
N GLY A 75 -14.02 -1.41 17.50
CA GLY A 75 -14.03 -2.77 18.02
C GLY A 75 -14.29 -2.81 19.52
N GLN A 76 -13.54 -2.02 20.30
CA GLN A 76 -13.69 -1.90 21.75
C GLN A 76 -15.10 -1.46 22.15
N GLN A 77 -15.62 -0.41 21.50
CA GLN A 77 -16.98 0.08 21.74
C GLN A 77 -18.02 -1.03 21.51
N ARG A 78 -17.93 -1.75 20.38
CA ARG A 78 -18.88 -2.82 20.05
C ARG A 78 -18.78 -4.01 20.98
N THR A 79 -17.59 -4.45 21.37
CA THR A 79 -17.44 -5.53 22.36
C THR A 79 -18.00 -5.12 23.73
N ALA A 80 -17.80 -3.87 24.16
CA ALA A 80 -18.38 -3.35 25.39
C ALA A 80 -19.92 -3.30 25.32
N GLU A 81 -20.49 -2.83 24.20
CA GLU A 81 -21.95 -2.85 23.96
C GLU A 81 -22.54 -4.26 24.00
N LEU A 82 -21.77 -5.26 23.59
CA LEU A 82 -22.17 -6.67 23.61
C LEU A 82 -21.85 -7.38 24.94
N GLY A 83 -21.22 -6.69 25.90
CA GLY A 83 -20.75 -7.28 27.17
C GLY A 83 -19.71 -8.38 26.99
N ILE A 84 -18.94 -8.33 25.90
CA ILE A 84 -17.90 -9.31 25.57
C ILE A 84 -16.57 -8.75 26.08
N GLU A 85 -15.96 -9.44 27.04
CA GLU A 85 -14.59 -9.13 27.42
C GLU A 85 -13.63 -9.54 26.31
N PRO A 86 -12.52 -8.79 26.08
CA PRO A 86 -11.56 -9.12 25.02
C PRO A 86 -11.01 -10.55 25.11
N ALA A 87 -10.89 -11.09 26.33
CA ALA A 87 -10.43 -12.45 26.59
C ALA A 87 -11.41 -13.53 26.09
N ASP A 88 -12.70 -13.21 25.98
CA ASP A 88 -13.76 -14.15 25.61
C ASP A 88 -13.96 -14.24 24.09
N VAL A 89 -13.41 -13.27 23.34
CA VAL A 89 -13.55 -13.19 21.88
C VAL A 89 -13.14 -14.50 21.16
N PRO A 90 -11.99 -15.14 21.47
CA PRO A 90 -11.59 -16.38 20.80
C PRO A 90 -12.60 -17.52 21.00
N ASP A 91 -13.17 -17.66 22.19
CA ASP A 91 -14.12 -18.73 22.49
C ASP A 91 -15.47 -18.46 21.83
N ARG A 92 -15.95 -17.21 21.81
CA ARG A 92 -17.14 -16.82 21.05
C ARG A 92 -17.01 -17.08 19.55
N VAL A 93 -15.84 -16.80 18.97
CA VAL A 93 -15.57 -17.09 17.55
C VAL A 93 -15.61 -18.61 17.30
N ARG A 94 -15.03 -19.43 18.19
CA ARG A 94 -15.09 -20.89 18.07
C ARG A 94 -16.51 -21.42 18.16
N GLU A 95 -17.32 -20.91 19.09
CA GLU A 95 -18.73 -21.29 19.21
C GLU A 95 -19.51 -20.97 17.93
N PHE A 96 -19.32 -19.76 17.38
CA PHE A 96 -19.97 -19.35 16.14
C PHE A 96 -19.58 -20.22 14.95
N LEU A 97 -18.29 -20.55 14.80
CA LEU A 97 -17.80 -21.39 13.71
C LEU A 97 -18.29 -22.85 13.84
N LYS A 98 -18.29 -23.42 15.05
CA LYS A 98 -18.85 -24.76 15.31
C LYS A 98 -20.33 -24.86 14.96
N GLY A 99 -21.11 -23.79 15.21
CA GLY A 99 -22.53 -23.75 14.83
C GLY A 99 -22.78 -23.70 13.32
N LYS A 100 -21.75 -23.39 12.52
CA LYS A 100 -21.85 -23.25 11.06
C LYS A 100 -21.48 -24.51 10.28
N ASP A 101 -20.72 -25.41 10.89
CA ASP A 101 -20.37 -26.73 10.33
C ASP A 101 -21.42 -27.81 10.61
N GLY A 102 -22.47 -27.48 11.37
CA GLY A 102 -23.53 -28.40 11.80
C GLY A 102 -24.90 -28.18 11.16
N SER A 103 -25.01 -27.37 10.10
CA SER A 103 -26.28 -27.10 9.37
C SER A 103 -26.17 -27.31 7.87
#